data_AF-A0A1V5JY52-F1
#
_entry.id   AF-A0A1V5JY52-F1
#
_cell.length_a   1.000
_cell.length_b   1.000
_cell.length_c   1.000
_cell.angle_alpha   90.00
_cell.angle_beta   90.00
_cell.angle_gamma   90.00
#
_symmetry.space_group_name_H-M   'P 1'
#
loop_
_entity.id
_entity.type
_entity.pdbx_description
1 polymer ?
#
loop_
_entity_poly.entity_id
_entity_poly.type
_entity_poly.pdbx_seq_one_letter_code
_entity_poly.pdbx_strand_id
1 'polypeptide(L)'
;MGRPDLKIAAVSSSARLPQFPDAPTFKELGIAGLDEESMWRGFCVKKGTPPEAVKWLQDLVEKVAADPEWRKFFEDQGIEVVSYTTEKFTSLVKKDLEDALKYFTQFGIL
;
A
#
# COMPACT_ATOMS: atom_id res chain seq x y z
N MET A 1 14.39 0.26 -14.31
CA MET A 1 13.93 -0.08 -12.94
C MET A 1 14.80 -1.21 -12.43
N GLY A 2 15.30 -1.14 -11.19
CA GLY A 2 16.23 -2.14 -10.64
C GLY A 2 17.69 -1.96 -11.06
N ARG A 3 18.61 -2.57 -10.30
CA ARG A 3 20.04 -2.66 -10.67
C ARG A 3 20.28 -3.96 -11.45
N PRO A 4 21.13 -3.95 -12.49
CA PRO A 4 21.33 -5.11 -13.36
C PRO A 4 22.02 -6.29 -12.67
N ASP A 5 22.69 -6.05 -11.54
CA ASP A 5 23.33 -7.07 -10.71
C ASP A 5 22.38 -7.72 -9.68
N LEU A 6 21.11 -7.31 -9.65
CA LEU A 6 20.11 -7.80 -8.71
C LEU A 6 18.98 -8.55 -9.41
N LYS A 7 18.49 -9.61 -8.76
CA LYS A 7 17.32 -10.37 -9.19
C LYS A 7 16.24 -10.33 -8.10
N ILE A 8 15.00 -10.13 -8.50
CA ILE A 8 13.85 -10.23 -7.60
C ILE A 8 13.59 -11.70 -7.29
N ALA A 9 13.70 -12.06 -6.01
CA ALA A 9 13.53 -13.45 -5.56
C ALA A 9 12.05 -13.85 -5.47
N ALA A 10 11.20 -12.96 -4.97
CA ALA A 10 9.75 -13.13 -4.91
C ALA A 10 9.07 -11.75 -4.85
N VAL A 11 7.80 -11.70 -5.24
CA VAL A 11 6.92 -10.55 -5.03
C VAL A 11 5.87 -10.87 -3.94
N SER A 12 5.61 -9.88 -3.08
CA SER A 12 4.61 -9.95 -2.02
C SER A 12 3.26 -9.45 -2.54
N SER A 13 2.63 -10.26 -3.36
CA SER A 13 1.35 -9.94 -4.00
C SER A 13 0.59 -11.20 -4.36
N SER A 14 -0.73 -11.07 -4.52
CA SER A 14 -1.62 -12.18 -4.85
C SER A 14 -1.42 -12.72 -6.27
N ALA A 15 -0.86 -11.89 -7.15
CA ALA A 15 -0.47 -12.23 -8.52
C ALA A 15 0.87 -11.58 -8.87
N ARG A 16 1.55 -12.11 -9.90
CA ARG A 16 2.79 -11.51 -10.41
C ARG A 16 2.55 -10.11 -10.93
N LEU A 17 3.55 -9.26 -10.77
CA LEU A 17 3.48 -7.86 -11.19
C LEU A 17 3.87 -7.73 -12.67
N PRO A 18 3.13 -6.96 -13.50
CA PRO A 18 3.45 -6.78 -14.93
C PRO A 18 4.87 -6.27 -15.19
N GLN A 19 5.41 -5.45 -14.28
CA GLN A 19 6.77 -4.94 -14.34
C GLN A 19 7.84 -6.01 -14.05
N PHE A 20 7.47 -7.13 -13.41
CA PHE A 20 8.36 -8.22 -13.02
C PHE A 20 7.72 -9.60 -13.32
N PRO A 21 7.43 -9.91 -14.60
CA PRO A 21 6.64 -11.09 -14.98
C PRO A 21 7.32 -12.43 -14.64
N ASP A 22 8.65 -12.43 -14.56
CA ASP A 22 9.46 -13.62 -14.25
C ASP A 22 9.65 -13.87 -12.75
N ALA A 23 9.29 -12.90 -11.90
CA ALA A 23 9.41 -13.04 -10.45
C ALA A 23 8.20 -13.82 -9.89
N PRO A 24 8.42 -14.93 -9.15
CA PRO A 24 7.32 -15.67 -8.55
C PRO A 24 6.71 -14.88 -7.38
N THR A 25 5.46 -15.16 -7.05
CA THR A 25 4.86 -14.71 -5.78
C THR A 25 5.32 -15.62 -4.64
N PHE A 26 5.24 -15.14 -3.38
CA PHE A 26 5.43 -16.02 -2.22
C PHE A 26 4.48 -17.23 -2.21
N LYS A 27 3.25 -17.03 -2.70
CA LYS A 27 2.24 -18.09 -2.81
C LYS A 27 2.65 -19.19 -3.79
N GLU A 28 3.23 -18.84 -4.93
CA GLU A 28 3.78 -19.81 -5.90
C GLU A 28 4.95 -20.61 -5.32
N LEU A 29 5.63 -20.07 -4.31
CA LEU A 29 6.71 -20.73 -3.57
C LEU A 29 6.20 -21.54 -2.36
N GLY A 30 4.89 -21.65 -2.16
CA GLY A 30 4.27 -22.39 -1.05
C GLY A 30 4.28 -21.65 0.29
N ILE A 31 4.58 -20.34 0.30
CA ILE A 31 4.57 -19.50 1.50
C ILE A 31 3.24 -18.73 1.52
N ALA A 32 2.42 -19.01 2.53
CA ALA A 32 1.12 -18.36 2.72
C ALA A 32 1.22 -17.12 3.62
N GLY A 33 0.29 -16.18 3.46
CA GLY A 33 0.15 -15.01 4.35
C GLY A 33 1.02 -13.81 3.99
N LEU A 34 1.65 -13.82 2.80
CA LEU A 34 2.47 -12.71 2.27
C LEU A 34 1.92 -12.16 0.94
N ASP A 35 0.71 -12.55 0.57
CA ASP A 35 0.06 -12.22 -0.71
C ASP A 35 -0.72 -10.89 -0.70
N GLU A 36 -0.86 -10.24 0.45
CA GLU A 36 -1.58 -8.97 0.62
C GLU A 36 -0.72 -7.85 1.23
N GLU A 37 0.60 -8.02 1.24
CA GLU A 37 1.53 -7.02 1.79
C GLU A 37 1.61 -5.79 0.89
N SER A 38 0.89 -4.73 1.27
CA SER A 38 0.87 -3.46 0.56
C SER A 38 1.51 -2.38 1.40
N MET A 39 2.60 -1.79 0.91
CA MET A 39 3.17 -0.59 1.51
C MET A 39 2.30 0.62 1.17
N TRP A 40 1.30 0.87 2.01
CA TRP A 40 0.34 1.96 1.82
C TRP A 40 0.93 3.31 2.28
N ARG A 41 0.39 4.38 1.70
CA ARG A 41 0.67 5.77 2.10
C ARG A 41 -0.66 6.51 2.15
N GLY A 42 -0.78 7.46 3.08
CA GLY A 42 -1.97 8.31 3.15
C GLY A 42 -1.84 9.41 4.18
N PHE A 43 -2.96 10.08 4.44
CA PHE A 43 -3.04 11.24 5.31
C PHE A 43 -3.86 10.93 6.55
N CYS A 44 -3.43 11.48 7.68
CA CYS A 44 -4.20 11.45 8.92
C CYS A 44 -4.33 12.87 9.47
N VAL A 45 -5.43 13.10 10.19
CA VAL A 45 -5.69 14.38 10.86
C VAL A 45 -5.94 14.13 12.34
N LYS A 46 -5.81 15.17 13.16
CA LYS A 46 -6.05 15.07 14.59
C LYS A 46 -7.49 14.66 14.87
N LYS A 47 -7.70 13.84 15.91
CA LYS A 47 -9.05 13.54 16.43
C LYS A 47 -9.77 14.84 16.78
N GLY A 48 -11.02 14.97 16.32
CA GLY A 48 -11.84 16.16 16.50
C GLY A 48 -11.64 17.26 15.45
N THR A 49 -10.86 17.00 14.39
CA THR A 49 -10.81 17.91 13.23
C THR A 49 -12.22 18.13 12.67
N PRO A 50 -12.63 19.38 12.38
CA PRO A 50 -13.97 19.67 11.86
C PRO A 50 -14.30 18.91 10.57
N PRO A 51 -15.53 18.38 10.40
CA PRO A 51 -15.90 17.58 9.23
C PRO A 51 -15.65 18.27 7.88
N GLU A 52 -15.81 19.59 7.81
CA GLU A 52 -15.56 20.38 6.61
C GLU A 52 -14.08 20.39 6.20
N ALA A 53 -13.16 20.39 7.17
CA ALA A 53 -11.72 20.33 6.89
C ALA A 53 -11.31 18.92 6.44
N VAL A 54 -11.91 17.88 7.03
CA VAL A 54 -11.72 16.48 6.59
C VAL A 54 -12.23 16.31 5.16
N LYS A 55 -13.43 16.83 4.86
CA LYS A 55 -14.01 16.78 3.53
C LYS A 55 -13.15 17.51 2.50
N TRP A 56 -12.67 18.71 2.83
CA TRP A 56 -11.78 19.45 1.94
C TRP A 56 -10.52 18.65 1.59
N LEU A 57 -9.91 17.97 2.58
CA LEU A 57 -8.74 17.13 2.34
C LEU A 57 -9.07 15.92 1.47
N GLN A 58 -10.20 15.24 1.73
CA GLN A 58 -10.67 14.11 0.90
C GLN A 58 -10.86 14.55 -0.55
N ASP A 59 -11.57 15.66 -0.77
CA ASP A 59 -11.85 16.19 -2.11
C ASP A 59 -10.53 16.59 -2.82
N LEU A 60 -9.54 17.11 -2.10
CA LEU A 60 -8.21 17.43 -2.63
C LEU A 60 -7.44 16.16 -3.05
N VAL A 61 -7.41 15.14 -2.18
CA VAL A 61 -6.73 13.87 -2.46
C VAL A 61 -7.34 13.19 -3.68
N GLU A 62 -8.67 13.19 -3.81
CA GLU A 62 -9.36 12.65 -4.98
C GLU A 62 -8.97 13.38 -6.28
N LYS A 63 -8.89 14.71 -6.24
CA LYS A 63 -8.44 15.50 -7.40
C LYS A 63 -7.01 15.17 -7.80
N VAL A 64 -6.09 15.09 -6.84
CA VAL A 64 -4.68 14.78 -7.12
C VAL A 64 -4.52 13.33 -7.61
N ALA A 65 -5.26 12.38 -7.03
CA ALA A 65 -5.23 10.98 -7.47
C ALA A 65 -5.80 10.77 -8.89
N ALA A 66 -6.64 11.69 -9.36
CA ALA A 66 -7.17 11.71 -10.73
C ALA A 66 -6.28 12.48 -11.72
N ASP A 67 -5.25 13.20 -11.25
CA ASP A 67 -4.36 13.98 -12.12
C ASP A 67 -3.47 13.05 -12.97
N PRO A 68 -3.52 13.14 -14.31
CA PRO A 68 -2.78 12.23 -15.18
C PRO A 68 -1.26 12.31 -15.03
N GLU A 69 -0.70 13.49 -14.77
CA GLU A 69 0.74 13.67 -14.61
C GLU A 69 1.21 13.04 -13.30
N TRP A 70 0.45 13.22 -12.23
CA TRP A 70 0.67 12.57 -10.94
C TRP A 70 0.59 11.05 -11.07
N ARG A 71 -0.48 10.52 -11.67
CA ARG A 71 -0.62 9.08 -11.89
C ARG A 71 0.56 8.52 -12.67
N LYS A 72 0.90 9.15 -13.79
CA LYS A 72 2.03 8.73 -14.61
C LYS A 72 3.35 8.71 -13.84
N PHE A 73 3.64 9.75 -13.06
CA PHE A 73 4.87 9.84 -12.28
C PHE A 73 5.04 8.68 -11.29
N PHE A 74 3.96 8.24 -10.63
CA PHE A 74 3.99 7.12 -9.71
C PHE A 74 3.94 5.76 -10.41
N GLU A 75 3.12 5.63 -11.46
CA GLU A 75 3.01 4.39 -12.24
C GLU A 75 4.35 4.06 -12.95
N ASP A 76 5.09 5.06 -13.43
CA ASP A 76 6.45 4.88 -13.98
C ASP A 76 7.45 4.36 -12.93
N GLN A 77 7.14 4.52 -11.64
CA GLN A 77 7.89 3.98 -10.50
C GLN A 77 7.29 2.67 -9.95
N GLY A 78 6.27 2.12 -10.61
CA GLY A 78 5.56 0.92 -10.18
C GLY A 78 4.73 1.09 -8.92
N ILE A 79 4.33 2.32 -8.60
CA ILE A 79 3.46 2.65 -7.47
C ILE A 79 2.05 2.89 -8.01
N GLU A 80 1.08 2.12 -7.52
CA GLU A 80 -0.32 2.33 -7.86
C GLU A 80 -0.88 3.55 -7.12
N VAL A 81 -1.54 4.45 -7.86
CA VAL A 81 -2.24 5.59 -7.28
C VAL A 81 -3.71 5.22 -7.02
N VAL A 82 -4.04 5.09 -5.74
CA VAL A 82 -5.39 4.80 -5.25
C VAL A 82 -5.97 5.99 -4.49
N SER A 83 -7.29 6.13 -4.54
CA SER A 83 -8.05 7.00 -3.63
C SER A 83 -9.10 6.16 -2.91
N TYR A 84 -9.09 6.22 -1.58
CA TYR A 84 -10.03 5.51 -0.72
C TYR A 84 -10.90 6.49 0.04
N THR A 85 -12.11 6.06 0.39
CA THR A 85 -12.92 6.79 1.38
C THR A 85 -12.21 6.78 2.72
N THR A 86 -12.49 7.77 3.56
CA THR A 86 -11.96 7.85 4.93
C THR A 86 -12.23 6.57 5.72
N GLU A 87 -13.44 5.99 5.59
CA GLU A 87 -13.82 4.75 6.25
C GLU A 87 -12.96 3.56 5.78
N LYS A 88 -12.84 3.38 4.46
CA LYS A 88 -12.04 2.28 3.88
C LYS A 88 -10.57 2.40 4.29
N PHE A 89 -10.00 3.61 4.22
CA PHE A 89 -8.62 3.84 4.62
C PHE A 89 -8.42 3.60 6.13
N THR A 90 -9.37 4.04 6.97
CA THR A 90 -9.30 3.79 8.43
C THR A 90 -9.32 2.29 8.74
N SER A 91 -10.16 1.51 8.06
CA SER A 91 -10.21 0.06 8.23
C SER A 91 -8.91 -0.62 7.79
N LEU A 92 -8.30 -0.16 6.69
CA LEU A 92 -7.01 -0.65 6.22
C LEU A 92 -5.91 -0.42 7.27
N VAL A 93 -5.81 0.81 7.80
CA VAL A 93 -4.81 1.17 8.83
C VAL A 93 -5.01 0.36 10.11
N LYS A 94 -6.25 0.11 10.52
CA LYS A 94 -6.54 -0.72 11.70
C LYS A 94 -6.13 -2.17 11.51
N LYS A 95 -6.44 -2.76 10.35
CA LYS A 95 -6.03 -4.14 10.01
C LYS A 95 -4.50 -4.25 10.06
N ASP A 96 -3.81 -3.31 9.43
CA ASP A 96 -2.34 -3.28 9.41
C ASP A 96 -1.73 -3.14 10.81
N LEU A 97 -2.33 -2.29 11.67
CA LEU A 97 -1.93 -2.18 13.07
C LEU A 97 -2.13 -3.48 13.85
N GLU A 98 -3.26 -4.17 13.63
CA GLU A 98 -3.56 -5.45 14.28
C GLU A 98 -2.54 -6.53 13.88
N ASP A 99 -2.23 -6.64 12.58
CA ASP A 99 -1.24 -7.59 12.05
C ASP A 99 0.16 -7.26 12.56
N ALA A 100 0.56 -5.98 12.56
CA ALA A 100 1.84 -5.53 13.09
C ALA A 100 2.01 -5.86 14.58
N LEU A 101 0.99 -5.56 15.41
CA LEU A 101 1.01 -5.88 16.84
C LEU A 101 1.14 -7.39 17.09
N LYS A 102 0.36 -8.19 16.36
CA LYS A 102 0.42 -9.65 16.45
C LYS A 102 1.83 -10.18 16.17
N TYR A 103 2.43 -9.78 15.06
CA TYR A 103 3.76 -10.26 14.67
C TYR A 103 4.86 -9.73 15.59
N PHE A 104 4.83 -8.45 15.96
CA PHE A 104 5.83 -7.87 16.84
C PHE A 104 5.81 -8.51 18.23
N THR A 105 4.64 -8.82 18.78
CA THR A 105 4.54 -9.60 20.03
C THR A 105 5.03 -11.03 19.85
N GLN A 106 4.62 -11.72 18.77
CA GLN A 106 5.08 -13.08 18.50
C GLN A 106 6.60 -13.18 18.37
N PHE A 107 7.25 -12.16 17.82
CA PHE A 107 8.70 -12.10 17.65
C PHE A 107 9.44 -11.50 18.85
N GLY A 108 8.73 -11.11 19.92
CA GLY A 108 9.34 -10.55 21.13
C GLY A 108 9.95 -9.15 20.93
N ILE A 109 9.50 -8.41 19.92
CA ILE A 109 9.86 -7.00 19.70
C ILE A 109 9.07 -6.10 20.68
N LEU A 110 7.81 -6.45 20.92
CA LEU A 110 6.90 -5.85 21.92
C LEU A 110 6.57 -6.89 22.99
#